data_AF-A0A979H2S8-F1
#
_entry.id   AF-A0A979H2S8-F1
#
_cell.length_a   1.000
_cell.length_b   1.000
_cell.length_c   1.000
_cell.angle_alpha   90.00
_cell.angle_beta   90.00
_cell.angle_gamma   90.00
#
_symmetry.space_group_name_H-M   'P 1'
#
loop_
_entity.id
_entity.type
_entity.pdbx_description
1 polymer ?
#
loop_
_entity_poly.entity_id
_entity_poly.type
_entity_poly.pdbx_seq_one_letter_code
_entity_poly.pdbx_strand_id
1 'polypeptide(L)'
;MNRIIPAGCLAALFLAGCNFPSQHTPVPRNYGAASDVAVTRHTQYTLWDKGVFSGQLPVSTGSHLLTANSDRLSFDWEGDAIELLNELARVRGMQFNYNGVRLPLPVNLHVRDMTFSNTLRLIEAQTAWRATIHQYPGLLQVSFMQPENRKK
;
A
#
# COMPACT_ATOMS: atom_id res chain seq x y z
N MET A 1 -25.95 -46.91 -45.17
CA MET A 1 -25.28 -46.84 -43.84
C MET A 1 -23.86 -46.32 -44.02
N ASN A 2 -23.33 -45.63 -43.00
CA ASN A 2 -22.01 -44.98 -42.82
C ASN A 2 -21.89 -43.50 -43.22
N ARG A 3 -21.90 -42.51 -42.30
CA ARG A 3 -21.07 -42.18 -41.09
C ARG A 3 -19.78 -41.42 -41.47
N ILE A 4 -19.83 -40.09 -41.51
CA ILE A 4 -19.44 -39.08 -40.49
C ILE A 4 -17.91 -38.84 -40.42
N ILE A 5 -17.54 -37.60 -40.76
CA ILE A 5 -16.20 -36.99 -40.81
C ILE A 5 -15.77 -36.56 -39.40
N PRO A 6 -14.50 -36.74 -38.96
CA PRO A 6 -13.98 -36.07 -37.78
C PRO A 6 -13.07 -34.89 -38.17
N ALA A 7 -13.66 -33.69 -38.23
CA ALA A 7 -12.96 -32.40 -38.31
C ALA A 7 -12.47 -31.96 -36.91
N GLY A 8 -11.68 -32.80 -36.25
CA GLY A 8 -11.31 -32.61 -34.83
C GLY A 8 -9.82 -32.45 -34.52
N CYS A 9 -8.92 -32.65 -35.49
CA CYS A 9 -7.48 -32.79 -35.20
C CYS A 9 -6.60 -31.56 -35.54
N LEU A 10 -7.14 -30.47 -36.07
CA LEU A 10 -6.31 -29.36 -36.59
C LEU A 10 -6.12 -28.17 -35.64
N ALA A 11 -6.73 -28.16 -34.45
CA ALA A 11 -6.66 -27.02 -33.52
C ALA A 11 -5.54 -27.11 -32.45
N ALA A 12 -4.76 -28.21 -32.40
CA ALA A 12 -3.77 -28.43 -31.33
C ALA A 12 -2.33 -27.96 -31.65
N LEU A 13 -2.06 -27.45 -32.85
CA LEU A 13 -0.70 -27.14 -33.32
C LEU A 13 -0.28 -25.66 -33.24
N PHE A 14 -1.15 -24.76 -32.75
CA PHE A 14 -0.89 -23.30 -32.75
C PHE A 14 -0.42 -22.71 -31.41
N LEU A 15 -0.13 -23.50 -30.38
CA LEU A 15 0.29 -23.00 -29.05
C LEU A 15 1.77 -23.21 -28.68
N ALA A 16 2.66 -23.52 -29.64
CA ALA A 16 4.11 -23.54 -29.41
C ALA A 16 4.72 -22.12 -29.52
N GLY A 17 4.39 -21.24 -28.56
CA GLY A 17 5.10 -19.97 -28.37
C GLY A 17 6.44 -20.22 -27.68
N CYS A 18 7.54 -19.94 -28.39
CA CYS A 18 8.91 -20.07 -27.91
C CYS A 18 9.20 -19.06 -26.77
N ASN A 19 9.44 -19.53 -25.55
CA ASN A 19 10.14 -18.76 -24.53
C ASN A 19 11.58 -19.27 -24.46
N PHE A 20 12.53 -18.59 -25.11
CA PHE A 20 13.96 -18.83 -24.91
C PHE A 20 14.44 -17.95 -23.74
N PRO A 21 14.81 -18.51 -22.57
CA PRO A 21 15.50 -17.73 -21.56
C PRO A 21 16.89 -17.37 -22.08
N SER A 22 17.18 -16.07 -22.17
CA SER A 22 18.54 -15.59 -22.46
C SER A 22 19.45 -15.93 -21.29
N GLN A 23 20.34 -16.91 -21.50
CA GLN A 23 21.30 -17.36 -20.50
C GLN A 23 22.46 -16.34 -20.44
N HIS A 24 22.28 -15.28 -19.66
CA HIS A 24 23.38 -14.36 -19.33
C HIS A 24 24.33 -15.09 -18.38
N THR A 25 25.42 -15.64 -18.93
CA THR A 25 26.48 -16.27 -18.15
C THR A 25 27.31 -15.16 -17.47
N PRO A 26 27.33 -15.08 -16.13
CA PRO A 26 28.20 -14.13 -15.44
C PRO A 26 29.65 -14.58 -15.65
N VAL A 27 30.46 -13.71 -16.23
CA VAL A 27 31.91 -13.94 -16.39
C VAL A 27 32.55 -13.92 -15.00
N PRO A 28 33.33 -14.94 -14.59
CA PRO A 28 33.96 -14.95 -13.27
C PRO A 28 34.97 -13.81 -13.17
N ARG A 29 34.74 -12.88 -12.23
CA ARG A 29 35.56 -11.70 -11.99
C ARG A 29 36.46 -11.93 -10.78
N ASN A 30 37.78 -11.89 -11.00
CA ASN A 30 38.81 -12.02 -9.95
C ASN A 30 39.06 -10.68 -9.25
N TYR A 31 38.01 -10.08 -8.72
CA TYR A 31 38.07 -8.81 -8.01
C TYR A 31 37.66 -9.09 -6.55
N GLY A 32 38.45 -8.63 -5.58
CA GLY A 32 38.12 -8.81 -4.16
C GLY A 32 36.79 -8.13 -3.77
N ALA A 33 36.23 -8.48 -2.62
CA ALA A 33 34.92 -7.99 -2.17
C ALA A 33 34.78 -6.45 -2.20
N ALA A 34 35.87 -5.70 -1.95
CA ALA A 34 35.87 -4.23 -2.03
C ALA A 34 35.67 -3.71 -3.47
N SER A 35 36.24 -4.38 -4.47
CA SER A 35 36.07 -4.05 -5.88
C SER A 35 34.70 -4.45 -6.42
N ASP A 36 34.11 -5.55 -5.95
CA ASP A 36 32.75 -5.92 -6.32
C ASP A 36 31.72 -4.91 -5.80
N VAL A 37 31.91 -4.39 -4.59
CA VAL A 37 31.07 -3.31 -4.04
C VAL A 37 31.22 -2.04 -4.86
N ALA A 38 32.45 -1.68 -5.26
CA ALA A 38 32.69 -0.49 -6.09
C ALA A 38 32.02 -0.61 -7.47
N VAL A 39 32.13 -1.77 -8.13
CA VAL A 39 31.48 -2.04 -9.42
C VAL A 39 29.96 -2.02 -9.30
N THR A 40 29.42 -2.60 -8.23
CA THR A 40 27.97 -2.63 -7.96
C THR A 40 27.44 -1.21 -7.77
N ARG A 41 28.12 -0.38 -6.94
CA ARG A 41 27.73 1.01 -6.71
C ARG A 41 27.82 1.85 -7.99
N HIS A 42 28.89 1.70 -8.76
CA HIS A 42 29.03 2.41 -10.03
C HIS A 42 27.91 2.06 -11.02
N THR A 43 27.52 0.78 -11.06
CA THR A 43 26.39 0.31 -11.88
C THR A 43 25.08 0.93 -11.41
N GLN A 44 24.84 1.00 -10.09
CA GLN A 44 23.66 1.65 -9.52
C GLN A 44 23.56 3.13 -9.92
N TYR A 45 24.66 3.90 -9.81
CA TYR A 45 24.68 5.30 -10.22
C TYR A 45 24.45 5.48 -11.72
N THR A 46 25.03 4.61 -12.55
CA THR A 46 24.85 4.67 -13.99
C THR A 46 23.40 4.40 -14.40
N LEU A 47 22.72 3.48 -13.70
CA LEU A 47 21.32 3.17 -13.97
C LEU A 47 20.37 4.27 -13.43
N TRP A 48 20.77 4.97 -12.38
CA TRP A 48 20.08 6.15 -11.87
C TRP A 48 20.16 7.33 -12.86
N ASP A 49 21.37 7.62 -13.36
CA ASP A 49 21.61 8.66 -14.38
C ASP A 49 20.82 8.40 -15.67
N LYS A 50 20.74 7.13 -16.09
CA LYS A 50 19.96 6.71 -17.25
C LYS A 50 18.44 6.65 -17.01
N GLY A 51 17.97 7.02 -15.83
CA GLY A 51 16.54 7.00 -15.46
C GLY A 51 15.90 5.60 -15.41
N VAL A 52 16.70 4.53 -15.53
CA VAL A 52 16.22 3.14 -15.50
C VAL A 52 15.76 2.77 -14.09
N PHE A 53 16.49 3.25 -13.08
CA PHE A 53 16.05 3.23 -11.69
C PHE A 53 15.47 4.60 -11.34
N SER A 54 14.21 4.82 -11.71
CA SER A 54 13.42 5.83 -11.01
C SER A 54 13.13 5.26 -9.62
N GLY A 55 13.54 5.96 -8.57
CA GLY A 55 13.16 5.69 -7.18
C GLY A 55 11.66 5.91 -6.93
N GLN A 56 10.81 5.50 -7.86
CA GLN A 56 9.41 5.26 -7.61
C GLN A 56 9.38 4.09 -6.63
N LEU A 57 9.37 4.44 -5.34
CA LEU A 57 8.65 3.65 -4.35
C LEU A 57 7.39 3.16 -5.05
N PRO A 58 7.01 1.88 -4.94
CA PRO A 58 5.69 1.48 -5.40
C PRO A 58 4.70 2.32 -4.60
N VAL A 59 4.29 3.46 -5.16
CA VAL A 59 3.05 4.12 -4.81
C VAL A 59 2.06 3.04 -5.11
N SER A 60 1.49 2.46 -4.06
CA SER A 60 0.48 1.43 -4.17
C SER A 60 -0.72 2.09 -4.84
N THR A 61 -0.70 2.12 -6.18
CA THR A 61 -1.76 2.62 -7.06
C THR A 61 -2.83 1.56 -7.28
N GLY A 62 -2.70 0.40 -6.66
CA GLY A 62 -3.85 -0.45 -6.39
C GLY A 62 -4.53 0.10 -5.15
N SER A 63 -5.76 0.58 -5.28
CA SER A 63 -6.72 0.67 -4.18
C SER A 63 -6.93 -0.73 -3.62
N HIS A 64 -5.97 -1.24 -2.85
CA HIS A 64 -6.08 -2.48 -2.13
C HIS A 64 -7.17 -2.25 -1.10
N LEU A 65 -8.37 -2.77 -1.39
CA LEU A 65 -9.46 -2.70 -0.46
C LEU A 65 -9.05 -3.44 0.80
N LEU A 66 -9.02 -2.74 1.92
CA LEU A 66 -8.75 -3.36 3.21
C LEU A 66 -9.97 -4.19 3.55
N THR A 67 -9.80 -5.49 3.69
CA THR A 67 -10.87 -6.42 4.03
C THR A 67 -10.83 -6.80 5.50
N ALA A 68 -9.64 -6.80 6.13
CA ALA A 68 -9.44 -7.19 7.52
C ALA A 68 -8.68 -6.13 8.35
N ASN A 69 -8.88 -6.16 9.67
CA ASN A 69 -8.14 -5.32 10.62
C ASN A 69 -6.63 -5.62 10.65
N SER A 70 -6.24 -6.81 10.19
CA SER A 70 -4.86 -7.29 10.08
C SER A 70 -4.16 -6.81 8.82
N ASP A 71 -4.89 -6.22 7.87
CA ASP A 71 -4.30 -5.78 6.61
C ASP A 71 -3.28 -4.68 6.87
N ARG A 72 -2.16 -4.78 6.15
CA ARG A 72 -1.00 -3.93 6.36
C ARG A 72 -1.06 -2.69 5.49
N LEU A 73 -0.66 -1.58 6.07
CA LEU A 73 -0.70 -0.25 5.49
C LEU A 73 0.68 0.36 5.52
N SER A 74 0.99 1.14 4.49
CA SER A 74 2.16 2.00 4.44
C SER A 74 1.78 3.31 3.79
N PHE A 75 1.89 4.41 4.54
CA PHE A 75 1.62 5.76 4.05
C PHE A 75 2.34 6.79 4.91
N ASP A 76 2.58 7.95 4.33
CA ASP A 76 3.06 9.14 5.02
C ASP A 76 1.93 10.17 4.98
N TRP A 77 1.53 10.70 6.13
CA TRP A 77 0.43 11.64 6.26
C TRP A 77 0.78 12.81 7.18
N GLU A 78 0.43 14.01 6.75
CA GLU A 78 0.54 15.23 7.53
C GLU A 78 -0.70 16.09 7.26
N GLY A 79 -1.52 16.30 8.28
CA GLY A 79 -2.78 17.05 8.10
C GLY A 79 -3.83 16.73 9.15
N ASP A 80 -5.10 16.94 8.79
CA ASP A 80 -6.24 16.65 9.67
C ASP A 80 -6.53 15.15 9.72
N ALA A 81 -6.73 14.61 10.93
CA ALA A 81 -7.06 13.21 11.15
C ALA A 81 -8.40 12.83 10.52
N ILE A 82 -9.35 13.77 10.42
CA ILE A 82 -10.66 13.52 9.80
C ILE A 82 -10.53 13.13 8.33
N GLU A 83 -9.64 13.80 7.60
CA GLU A 83 -9.41 13.49 6.18
C GLU A 83 -8.76 12.12 6.03
N LEU A 84 -7.74 11.83 6.85
CA LEU A 84 -7.11 10.51 6.88
C LEU A 84 -8.10 9.40 7.24
N LEU A 85 -8.93 9.60 8.27
CA LEU A 85 -9.91 8.61 8.72
C LEU A 85 -11.02 8.38 7.68
N ASN A 86 -11.43 9.43 6.97
CA ASN A 86 -12.36 9.32 5.85
C ASN A 86 -11.76 8.51 4.69
N GLU A 87 -10.50 8.75 4.35
CA GLU A 87 -9.77 7.98 3.34
C GLU A 87 -9.59 6.51 3.75
N LEU A 88 -9.20 6.26 5.00
CA LEU A 88 -9.07 4.91 5.56
C LEU A 88 -10.42 4.17 5.58
N ALA A 89 -11.52 4.85 5.91
CA ALA A 89 -12.86 4.28 5.84
C ALA A 89 -13.24 3.94 4.38
N ARG A 90 -12.98 4.85 3.43
CA ARG A 90 -13.26 4.65 2.01
C ARG A 90 -12.52 3.45 1.43
N VAL A 91 -11.21 3.34 1.69
CA VAL A 91 -10.39 2.21 1.23
C VAL A 91 -10.86 0.88 1.85
N ARG A 92 -11.45 0.92 3.04
CA ARG A 92 -12.04 -0.25 3.69
C ARG A 92 -13.49 -0.54 3.30
N GLY A 93 -14.11 0.32 2.50
CA GLY A 93 -15.54 0.22 2.19
C GLY A 93 -16.46 0.46 3.39
N MET A 94 -16.00 1.18 4.42
CA MET A 94 -16.80 1.60 5.56
C MET A 94 -17.38 2.99 5.34
N GLN A 95 -18.54 3.26 5.91
CA GLN A 95 -19.04 4.63 6.03
C GLN A 95 -18.24 5.39 7.07
N PHE A 96 -18.09 6.69 6.88
CA PHE A 96 -17.43 7.59 7.83
C PHE A 96 -18.45 8.62 8.34
N ASN A 97 -18.50 8.81 9.65
CA ASN A 97 -19.35 9.81 10.28
C ASN A 97 -18.60 10.49 11.44
N TYR A 98 -19.00 11.71 11.78
CA TYR A 98 -18.52 12.40 12.96
C TYR A 98 -19.66 13.07 13.71
N ASN A 99 -19.52 13.17 15.04
CA ASN A 99 -20.48 13.81 15.92
C ASN A 99 -19.81 14.94 16.72
N GLY A 100 -20.54 16.03 16.94
CA GLY A 100 -20.08 17.20 17.67
C GLY A 100 -19.57 18.33 16.77
N VAL A 101 -18.92 19.32 17.38
CA VAL A 101 -18.34 20.46 16.66
C VAL A 101 -17.02 20.03 16.02
N ARG A 102 -16.91 20.19 14.70
CA ARG A 102 -15.67 19.88 13.98
C ARG A 102 -14.54 20.77 14.48
N LEU A 103 -13.51 20.13 15.04
CA LEU A 103 -12.26 20.76 15.43
C LEU A 103 -11.12 20.16 14.60
N PRO A 104 -10.09 20.94 14.25
CA PRO A 104 -8.92 20.40 13.58
C PRO A 104 -8.20 19.41 14.50
N LEU A 105 -7.91 18.22 13.98
CA LEU A 105 -7.17 17.16 14.65
C LEU A 105 -5.83 16.97 13.91
N PRO A 106 -4.83 17.82 14.15
CA PRO A 106 -3.55 17.71 13.46
C PRO A 106 -2.86 16.41 13.85
N VAL A 107 -2.49 15.61 12.84
CA VAL A 107 -1.74 14.38 13.00
C VAL A 107 -0.59 14.35 11.99
N ASN A 108 0.53 13.78 12.44
CA ASN A 108 1.69 13.51 11.60
C ASN A 108 2.07 12.05 11.82
N LEU A 109 1.97 11.26 10.75
CA LEU A 109 2.04 9.81 10.80
C LEU A 109 2.91 9.28 9.67
N HIS A 110 3.92 8.52 10.06
CA HIS A 110 4.77 7.75 9.16
C HIS A 110 4.51 6.27 9.41
N VAL A 111 3.60 5.69 8.64
CA VAL A 111 3.16 4.31 8.81
C VAL A 111 3.91 3.45 7.80
N ARG A 112 4.61 2.42 8.30
CA ARG A 112 5.32 1.43 7.49
C ARG A 112 4.91 0.04 7.94
N ASP A 113 4.30 -0.71 7.03
CA ASP A 113 3.92 -2.11 7.22
C ASP A 113 3.14 -2.40 8.52
N MET A 114 2.22 -1.51 8.87
CA MET A 114 1.44 -1.57 10.12
C MET A 114 0.01 -2.04 9.85
N THR A 115 -0.57 -2.82 10.78
CA THR A 115 -1.96 -3.25 10.62
C THR A 115 -2.92 -2.05 10.71
N PHE A 116 -4.07 -2.16 10.03
CA PHE A 116 -5.15 -1.16 10.12
C PHE A 116 -5.55 -0.89 11.57
N SER A 117 -5.70 -1.93 12.41
CA SER A 117 -6.06 -1.77 13.82
C SER A 117 -5.00 -1.00 14.62
N ASN A 118 -3.72 -1.28 14.42
CA ASN A 118 -2.65 -0.55 15.10
C ASN A 118 -2.57 0.90 14.62
N THR A 119 -2.80 1.13 13.32
CA THR A 119 -2.85 2.48 12.74
C THR A 119 -3.99 3.29 13.37
N LEU A 120 -5.20 2.73 13.47
CA LEU A 120 -6.31 3.41 14.15
C LEU A 120 -5.98 3.74 15.62
N ARG A 121 -5.36 2.80 16.34
CA ARG A 121 -4.96 3.02 17.73
C ARG A 121 -3.91 4.13 17.87
N LEU A 122 -3.00 4.25 16.91
CA LEU A 122 -2.01 5.32 16.87
C LEU A 122 -2.67 6.69 16.64
N ILE A 123 -3.62 6.77 15.69
CA ILE A 123 -4.40 7.98 15.45
C ILE A 123 -5.18 8.36 16.71
N GLU A 124 -5.88 7.39 17.32
CA GLU A 124 -6.63 7.60 18.55
C GLU A 124 -5.74 8.16 19.67
N ALA A 125 -4.54 7.60 19.86
CA ALA A 125 -3.60 8.11 20.87
C ALA A 125 -3.18 9.56 20.63
N GLN A 126 -3.06 10.00 19.37
CA GLN A 126 -2.72 11.39 19.02
C GLN A 126 -3.92 12.34 19.07
N THR A 127 -5.16 11.83 18.97
CA THR A 127 -6.39 12.65 18.93
C THR A 127 -7.26 12.53 20.18
N ALA A 128 -6.93 11.65 21.13
CA ALA A 128 -7.73 11.36 22.32
C ALA A 128 -8.01 12.57 23.23
N TRP A 129 -7.21 13.63 23.12
CA TRP A 129 -7.41 14.89 23.84
C TRP A 129 -8.57 15.74 23.29
N ARG A 130 -9.09 15.41 22.11
CA ARG A 130 -10.16 16.16 21.43
C ARG A 130 -11.25 15.30 20.81
N ALA A 131 -10.99 14.04 20.50
CA ALA A 131 -11.97 13.17 19.89
C ALA A 131 -11.75 11.70 20.28
N THR A 132 -12.84 10.95 20.37
CA THR A 132 -12.82 9.49 20.52
C THR A 132 -13.21 8.83 19.20
N ILE A 133 -12.54 7.73 18.86
CA ILE A 133 -12.78 6.99 17.61
C ILE A 133 -13.53 5.71 17.95
N HIS A 134 -14.67 5.48 17.31
CA HIS A 134 -15.48 4.28 17.45
C HIS A 134 -15.54 3.52 16.12
N GLN A 135 -15.15 2.25 16.16
CA GLN A 135 -15.20 1.37 15.00
C GLN A 135 -16.34 0.36 15.17
N TYR A 136 -17.34 0.45 14.30
CA TYR A 136 -18.44 -0.49 14.18
C TYR A 136 -18.31 -1.31 12.88
N PRO A 137 -19.00 -2.46 12.76
CA PRO A 137 -19.04 -3.18 11.49
C PRO A 137 -19.59 -2.30 10.36
N GLY A 138 -18.74 -1.96 9.38
CA GLY A 138 -19.12 -1.13 8.23
C GLY A 138 -19.22 0.38 8.50
N LEU A 139 -18.90 0.86 9.71
CA LEU A 139 -18.97 2.27 10.06
C LEU A 139 -17.80 2.68 10.96
N LEU A 140 -17.12 3.76 10.59
CA LEU A 140 -16.13 4.46 11.40
C LEU A 140 -16.71 5.79 11.87
N GLN A 141 -16.84 5.97 13.19
CA GLN A 141 -17.40 7.17 13.79
C GLN A 141 -16.36 7.91 14.63
N VAL A 142 -16.31 9.23 14.51
CA VAL A 142 -15.46 10.10 15.35
C VAL A 142 -16.35 11.01 16.19
N SER A 143 -16.20 10.96 17.51
CA SER A 143 -16.95 11.81 18.44
C SER A 143 -16.05 12.89 19.00
N PHE A 144 -16.29 14.15 18.65
CA PHE A 144 -15.57 15.29 19.22
C PHE A 144 -15.99 15.51 20.67
N MET A 145 -15.00 15.66 21.55
CA MET A 145 -15.24 15.92 22.96
C MET A 145 -15.78 17.35 23.13
N GLN A 146 -16.77 17.50 24.00
CA GLN A 146 -17.25 18.82 24.37
C GLN A 146 -16.17 19.54 25.20
N PRO A 147 -15.95 20.85 24.98
CA PRO A 147 -15.07 21.61 25.85
C PRO A 147 -15.57 21.47 27.29
N GLU A 148 -14.68 21.08 28.20
CA GLU A 148 -14.99 21.03 29.63
C GLU A 148 -15.55 22.39 30.03
N ASN A 149 -16.85 22.44 30.32
CA ASN A 149 -17.46 23.64 30.85
C ASN A 149 -16.98 23.74 32.31
N ARG A 150 -15.77 24.26 32.51
CA ARG A 150 -15.27 24.60 33.84
C ARG A 150 -16.19 25.67 34.40
N LYS A 151 -17.23 25.24 35.12
CA LYS A 151 -17.98 26.11 36.01
C LYS A 151 -16.96 26.65 37.01
N LYS A 152 -16.65 27.94 36.89
CA LYS A 152 -15.90 28.73 37.86
C LYS A 152 -16.71 28.86 39.15
#